data_AF-A0A4Q8L6S1-F1
#
_entry.id   AF-A0A4Q8L6S1-F1
#
_cell.length_a   1.000
_cell.length_b   1.000
_cell.length_c   1.000
_cell.angle_alpha   90.00
_cell.angle_beta   90.00
_cell.angle_gamma   90.00
#
_symmetry.space_group_name_H-M   'P 1'
#
loop_
_entity.id
_entity.type
_entity.pdbx_description
1 polymer ?
#
loop_
_entity_poly.entity_id
_entity_poly.type
_entity_poly.pdbx_seq_one_letter_code
_entity_poly.pdbx_strand_id
1 'polypeptide(L)'
;MATRKTQGPRPSEFEPSLHEQAERLQASLGESAQQIWLAGLGAFHRAQTEGGKLFDTLVREGSKVEARTRDARAGLAESVEDVRSRAGETLGRMDQTFRARVGEALKALEVPTRRELGALADRLDALNQKLRAHNERPTAGARARRSAARSTAAGPAPVPPRAAASRPARKPAAPRAPAQPTAAPPSDPIE
;
A
#
# COMPACT_ATOMS: atom_id res chain seq x y z
N MET A 1 66.79 87.48 -52.63
CA MET A 1 66.81 86.00 -52.70
C MET A 1 66.88 85.46 -51.28
N ALA A 2 65.85 84.78 -50.81
CA ALA A 2 65.89 83.97 -49.59
C ALA A 2 64.92 82.80 -49.79
N THR A 3 65.47 81.59 -49.85
CA THR A 3 64.78 80.34 -50.15
C THR A 3 64.07 79.83 -48.90
N ARG A 4 62.74 79.75 -48.93
CA ARG A 4 61.92 79.09 -47.90
C ARG A 4 61.91 77.58 -48.18
N LYS A 5 62.61 76.81 -47.34
CA LYS A 5 62.69 75.35 -47.37
C LYS A 5 61.35 74.74 -46.95
N THR A 6 60.68 74.07 -47.87
CA THR A 6 59.49 73.26 -47.66
C THR A 6 59.86 71.98 -46.90
N GLN A 7 59.38 71.83 -45.67
CA GLN A 7 59.47 70.59 -44.91
C GLN A 7 58.11 69.88 -44.98
N GLY A 8 58.00 68.89 -45.87
CA GLY A 8 56.90 67.94 -45.85
C GLY A 8 57.00 67.01 -44.62
N PRO A 9 55.86 66.53 -44.08
CA PRO A 9 55.87 65.66 -42.91
C PRO A 9 56.51 64.31 -43.24
N ARG A 10 57.43 63.85 -42.38
CA ARG A 10 58.00 62.50 -42.42
C ARG A 10 57.03 61.49 -41.79
N PRO A 11 56.97 60.25 -42.29
CA PRO A 11 56.13 59.19 -41.75
C PRO A 11 56.75 58.60 -40.46
N SER A 12 55.91 57.91 -39.66
CA SER A 12 56.20 56.96 -38.56
C SER A 12 56.54 57.48 -37.14
N GLU A 13 55.56 57.97 -36.38
CA GLU A 13 55.67 58.15 -34.90
C GLU A 13 54.42 57.71 -34.09
N PHE A 14 53.47 56.95 -34.66
CA PHE A 14 52.22 56.58 -33.95
C PHE A 14 51.81 55.12 -34.11
N GLU A 15 52.74 54.18 -33.90
CA GLU A 15 52.37 52.80 -33.60
C GLU A 15 52.92 52.47 -32.21
N PRO A 16 52.08 52.42 -31.16
CA PRO A 16 52.53 51.93 -29.86
C PRO A 16 53.07 50.53 -30.05
N SER A 17 54.31 50.28 -29.62
CA SER A 17 54.97 49.01 -29.84
C SER A 17 54.10 47.87 -29.28
N LEU A 18 53.91 46.79 -30.05
CA LEU A 18 53.11 45.62 -29.63
C LEU A 18 53.53 45.08 -28.25
N HIS A 19 54.79 45.27 -27.87
CA HIS A 19 55.32 44.92 -26.56
C HIS A 19 54.73 45.78 -25.44
N GLU A 20 54.66 47.10 -25.59
CA GLU A 20 54.04 47.97 -24.58
C GLU A 20 52.54 47.71 -24.45
N GLN A 21 51.88 47.34 -25.55
CA GLN A 21 50.48 46.91 -25.53
C GLN A 21 50.32 45.58 -24.78
N ALA A 22 51.22 44.62 -24.98
CA ALA A 22 51.21 43.34 -24.28
C ALA A 22 51.48 43.50 -22.77
N GLU A 23 52.44 44.33 -22.37
CA GLU A 23 52.74 44.64 -20.96
C GLU A 23 51.53 45.30 -20.26
N ARG A 24 50.87 46.26 -20.92
CA ARG A 24 49.65 46.89 -20.39
C ARG A 24 48.49 45.90 -20.26
N LEU A 25 48.35 44.98 -21.22
CA LEU A 25 47.36 43.93 -21.15
C LEU A 25 47.68 42.95 -20.00
N GLN A 26 48.91 42.51 -19.86
CA GLN A 26 49.31 41.62 -18.77
C GLN A 26 49.12 42.25 -17.38
N ALA A 27 49.47 43.53 -17.23
CA ALA A 27 49.23 44.28 -16.00
C ALA A 27 47.73 44.40 -15.66
N SER A 28 46.89 44.71 -16.65
CA SER A 28 45.44 44.81 -16.43
C SER A 28 44.77 43.46 -16.18
N LEU A 29 45.26 42.37 -16.79
CA LEU A 29 44.81 41.01 -16.49
C LEU A 29 45.21 40.58 -15.08
N GLY A 30 46.43 40.88 -14.64
CA GLY A 30 46.91 40.59 -13.28
C GLY A 30 46.09 41.32 -12.21
N GLU A 31 45.84 42.62 -12.42
CA GLU A 31 45.00 43.42 -11.52
C GLU A 31 43.55 42.91 -11.48
N SER A 32 42.98 42.56 -12.63
CA SER A 32 41.62 42.00 -12.69
C SER A 32 41.53 40.64 -11.99
N ALA A 33 42.53 39.77 -12.18
CA ALA A 33 42.60 38.48 -11.52
C ALA A 33 42.72 38.61 -9.99
N GLN A 34 43.54 39.56 -9.53
CA GLN A 34 43.67 39.91 -8.11
C GLN A 34 42.33 40.39 -7.53
N GLN A 35 41.62 41.27 -8.25
CA GLN A 35 40.32 41.77 -7.84
C GLN A 35 39.26 40.66 -7.79
N ILE A 36 39.22 39.78 -8.79
CA ILE A 36 38.32 38.62 -8.81
C ILE A 36 38.62 37.70 -7.62
N TRP A 37 39.89 37.47 -7.31
CA TRP A 37 40.27 36.62 -6.18
C TRP A 37 39.89 37.23 -4.83
N LEU A 38 40.16 38.52 -4.63
CA LEU A 38 39.78 39.24 -3.40
C LEU A 38 38.26 39.33 -3.25
N ALA A 39 37.53 39.55 -4.35
CA ALA A 39 36.07 39.52 -4.35
C ALA A 39 35.54 38.12 -3.99
N GLY A 40 36.18 37.07 -4.52
CA GLY A 40 35.89 35.68 -4.15
C GLY A 40 36.12 35.41 -2.66
N LEU A 41 37.24 35.90 -2.11
CA LEU A 41 37.56 35.74 -0.68
C LEU A 41 36.59 36.53 0.21
N GLY A 42 36.23 37.75 -0.20
CA GLY A 42 35.27 38.60 0.51
C GLY A 42 33.85 38.02 0.50
N ALA A 43 33.39 37.48 -0.63
CA ALA A 43 32.10 36.80 -0.74
C ALA A 43 32.06 35.52 0.11
N PHE A 44 33.15 34.75 0.14
CA PHE A 44 33.26 33.56 0.99
C PHE A 44 33.20 33.93 2.49
N HIS A 45 33.89 35.00 2.91
CA HIS A 45 33.82 35.49 4.28
C HIS A 45 32.41 36.02 4.64
N ARG A 46 31.73 36.69 3.71
CA ARG A 46 30.34 37.13 3.86
C ARG A 46 29.39 35.94 4.06
N ALA A 47 29.57 34.89 3.26
CA ALA A 47 28.81 33.65 3.40
C ALA A 47 29.11 32.91 4.72
N GLN A 48 30.33 32.95 5.24
CA GLN A 48 30.65 32.38 6.56
C GLN A 48 30.00 33.17 7.71
N THR A 49 30.06 34.50 7.66
CA THR A 49 29.53 35.37 8.73
C THR A 49 28.01 35.41 8.77
N GLU A 50 27.34 35.27 7.63
CA GLU A 50 25.87 35.32 7.54
C GLU A 50 25.22 33.96 7.31
N GLY A 51 25.99 32.97 6.84
CA GLY A 51 25.49 31.65 6.43
C GLY A 51 24.87 30.85 7.56
N GLY A 52 25.42 30.91 8.78
CA GLY A 52 24.86 30.20 9.92
C GLY A 52 23.43 30.65 10.28
N LYS A 53 23.18 31.98 10.28
CA LYS A 53 21.86 32.55 10.59
C LYS A 53 20.84 32.29 9.49
N LEU A 54 21.26 32.36 8.23
CA LEU A 54 20.44 32.01 7.08
C LEU A 54 20.10 30.52 7.09
N PHE A 55 21.09 29.66 7.36
CA PHE A 55 20.90 28.22 7.51
C PHE A 55 19.92 27.90 8.64
N ASP A 56 20.10 28.44 9.84
CA ASP A 56 19.18 28.21 10.96
C ASP A 56 17.76 28.67 10.65
N THR A 57 17.60 29.75 9.89
CA THR A 57 16.30 30.25 9.46
C THR A 57 15.65 29.31 8.46
N LEU A 58 16.41 28.87 7.45
CA LEU A 58 15.94 27.88 6.47
C LEU A 58 15.61 26.54 7.13
N VAL A 59 16.38 26.10 8.12
CA VAL A 59 16.10 24.86 8.87
C VAL A 59 14.82 25.01 9.70
N ARG A 60 14.61 26.16 10.36
CA ARG A 60 13.35 26.44 11.08
C ARG A 60 12.15 26.52 10.13
N GLU A 61 12.32 27.08 8.95
CA GLU A 61 11.24 27.10 7.95
C GLU A 61 10.98 25.69 7.40
N GLY A 62 12.02 24.92 7.11
CA GLY A 62 11.93 23.53 6.69
C GLY A 62 11.22 22.66 7.72
N SER A 63 11.56 22.79 9.01
CA SER A 63 10.89 22.03 10.08
C SER A 63 9.43 22.43 10.26
N LYS A 64 9.08 23.72 10.08
CA LYS A 64 7.68 24.16 10.07
C LYS A 64 6.89 23.60 8.89
N VAL A 65 7.49 23.55 7.70
CA VAL A 65 6.86 22.94 6.51
C VAL A 65 6.67 21.45 6.70
N GLU A 66 7.65 20.76 7.28
CA GLU A 66 7.60 19.34 7.58
C GLU A 66 6.52 19.01 8.63
N ALA A 67 6.47 19.77 9.73
CA ALA A 67 5.43 19.66 10.74
C ALA A 67 4.04 19.89 10.14
N ARG A 68 3.85 20.98 9.38
CA ARG A 68 2.57 21.29 8.73
C ARG A 68 2.14 20.21 7.75
N THR A 69 3.09 19.60 7.03
CA THR A 69 2.82 18.50 6.10
C THR A 69 2.44 17.23 6.86
N ARG A 70 3.11 16.94 7.98
CA ARG A 70 2.76 15.81 8.86
C ARG A 70 1.34 15.98 9.43
N ASP A 71 1.01 17.16 9.94
CA ASP A 71 -0.30 17.45 10.51
C ASP A 71 -1.41 17.38 9.45
N ALA A 72 -1.17 17.93 8.26
CA ALA A 72 -2.12 17.84 7.15
C ALA A 72 -2.34 16.38 6.70
N ARG A 73 -1.27 15.57 6.67
CA ARG A 73 -1.39 14.13 6.37
C ARG A 73 -2.15 13.37 7.45
N ALA A 74 -1.93 13.69 8.73
CA ALA A 74 -2.65 13.08 9.84
C ALA A 74 -4.15 13.41 9.77
N GLY A 75 -4.50 14.69 9.59
CA GLY A 75 -5.90 15.11 9.45
C GLY A 75 -6.57 14.55 8.19
N LEU A 76 -5.85 14.41 7.08
CA LEU A 76 -6.36 13.76 5.88
C LEU A 76 -6.61 12.26 6.11
N ALA A 77 -5.69 11.56 6.77
CA ALA A 77 -5.86 10.13 7.07
C ALA A 77 -7.09 9.88 7.95
N GLU A 78 -7.31 10.72 8.96
CA GLU A 78 -8.50 10.68 9.82
C GLU A 78 -9.78 10.96 9.02
N SER A 79 -9.77 12.00 8.18
CA SER A 79 -10.91 12.34 7.31
C SER A 79 -11.24 11.22 6.32
N VAL A 80 -10.22 10.56 5.76
CA VAL A 80 -10.40 9.43 4.84
C VAL A 80 -10.96 8.23 5.58
N GLU A 81 -10.53 7.96 6.80
CA GLU A 81 -11.07 6.86 7.61
C GLU A 81 -12.53 7.10 8.00
N ASP A 82 -12.91 8.34 8.33
CA ASP A 82 -14.30 8.74 8.57
C ASP A 82 -15.18 8.57 7.32
N VAL A 83 -14.69 9.05 6.18
CA VAL A 83 -15.40 8.89 4.89
C VAL A 83 -15.51 7.42 4.53
N ARG A 84 -14.46 6.62 4.75
CA ARG A 84 -14.46 5.18 4.50
C ARG A 84 -15.46 4.46 5.41
N SER A 85 -15.53 4.83 6.68
CA SER A 85 -16.47 4.26 7.65
C SER A 85 -17.91 4.56 7.25
N ARG A 86 -18.24 5.82 6.95
CA ARG A 86 -19.56 6.23 6.47
C ARG A 86 -19.91 5.62 5.10
N ALA A 87 -18.94 5.51 4.21
CA ALA A 87 -19.09 4.83 2.93
C ALA A 87 -19.33 3.32 3.13
N GLY A 88 -18.67 2.68 4.09
CA GLY A 88 -18.88 1.29 4.45
C GLY A 88 -20.31 1.01 4.93
N GLU A 89 -20.84 1.88 5.79
CA GLU A 89 -22.23 1.78 6.26
C GLU A 89 -23.25 1.97 5.13
N THR A 90 -23.03 2.97 4.25
CA THR A 90 -23.92 3.22 3.11
C THR A 90 -23.84 2.12 2.06
N LEU A 91 -22.64 1.59 1.78
CA LEU A 91 -22.43 0.42 0.93
C LEU A 91 -23.09 -0.83 1.51
N GLY A 92 -23.05 -1.02 2.83
CA GLY A 92 -23.76 -2.12 3.49
C GLY A 92 -25.28 -2.04 3.27
N ARG A 93 -25.86 -0.83 3.37
CA ARG A 93 -27.28 -0.59 3.07
C ARG A 93 -27.61 -0.83 1.59
N MET A 94 -26.69 -0.45 0.70
CA MET A 94 -26.81 -0.71 -0.74
C MET A 94 -26.70 -2.21 -1.06
N ASP A 95 -25.80 -2.96 -0.42
CA ASP A 95 -25.70 -4.42 -0.57
C ASP A 95 -26.99 -5.11 -0.11
N GLN A 96 -27.57 -4.66 1.01
CA GLN A 96 -28.84 -5.21 1.47
C GLN A 96 -29.98 -4.92 0.48
N THR A 97 -30.03 -3.72 -0.09
CA THR A 97 -31.01 -3.36 -1.11
C THR A 97 -30.78 -4.14 -2.40
N PHE A 98 -29.52 -4.33 -2.81
CA PHE A 98 -29.16 -5.13 -3.96
C PHE A 98 -29.58 -6.59 -3.79
N ARG A 99 -29.28 -7.21 -2.64
CA ARG A 99 -29.74 -8.57 -2.33
C ARG A 99 -31.26 -8.69 -2.34
N ALA A 100 -31.97 -7.69 -1.80
CA ALA A 100 -33.43 -7.66 -1.83
C ALA A 100 -33.96 -7.60 -3.27
N ARG A 101 -33.39 -6.72 -4.10
CA ARG A 101 -33.76 -6.58 -5.52
C ARG A 101 -33.39 -7.79 -6.36
N VAL A 102 -32.23 -8.39 -6.13
CA VAL A 102 -31.83 -9.65 -6.77
C VAL A 102 -32.74 -10.79 -6.35
N GLY A 103 -33.11 -10.87 -5.06
CA GLY A 103 -34.09 -11.84 -4.57
C GLY A 103 -35.48 -11.65 -5.19
N GLU A 104 -35.93 -10.41 -5.33
CA GLU A 104 -37.20 -10.06 -5.98
C GLU A 104 -37.19 -10.40 -7.48
N ALA A 105 -36.09 -10.11 -8.18
CA ALA A 105 -35.91 -10.47 -9.59
C ALA A 105 -35.87 -12.00 -9.80
N LEU A 106 -35.15 -12.73 -8.94
CA LEU A 106 -35.12 -14.20 -8.97
C LEU A 106 -36.52 -14.80 -8.75
N LYS A 107 -37.29 -14.21 -7.82
CA LYS A 107 -38.68 -14.62 -7.57
C LYS A 107 -39.59 -14.33 -8.77
N ALA A 108 -39.39 -13.20 -9.46
CA ALA A 108 -40.12 -12.85 -10.67
C ALA A 108 -39.78 -13.77 -11.86
N LEU A 109 -38.57 -14.33 -11.89
CA LEU A 109 -38.16 -15.37 -12.86
C LEU A 109 -38.62 -16.79 -12.47
N GLU A 110 -39.45 -16.94 -11.44
CA GLU A 110 -39.90 -18.22 -10.87
C GLU A 110 -38.78 -19.17 -10.44
N VAL A 111 -37.58 -18.65 -10.15
CA VAL A 111 -36.46 -19.48 -9.68
C VAL A 111 -36.68 -19.80 -8.20
N PRO A 112 -36.95 -21.07 -7.82
CA PRO A 112 -37.26 -21.41 -6.44
C PRO A 112 -36.05 -21.19 -5.54
N THR A 113 -36.25 -20.49 -4.42
CA THR A 113 -35.15 -20.20 -3.50
C THR A 113 -34.82 -21.40 -2.61
N ARG A 114 -33.57 -21.51 -2.13
CA ARG A 114 -33.16 -22.61 -1.22
C ARG A 114 -34.01 -22.69 0.05
N ARG A 115 -34.50 -21.55 0.54
CA ARG A 115 -35.37 -21.48 1.72
C ARG A 115 -36.72 -22.14 1.46
N GLU A 116 -37.31 -21.88 0.29
CA GLU A 116 -38.58 -22.47 -0.11
C GLU A 116 -38.44 -23.98 -0.36
N LEU A 117 -37.35 -24.41 -0.99
CA LEU A 117 -37.04 -25.82 -1.17
C LEU A 117 -36.87 -26.56 0.17
N GLY A 118 -36.22 -25.93 1.15
CA GLY A 118 -36.10 -26.48 2.51
C GLY A 118 -37.46 -26.61 3.20
N ALA A 119 -38.26 -25.55 3.18
CA ALA A 119 -39.60 -25.57 3.78
C ALA A 119 -40.52 -26.61 3.12
N LEU A 120 -40.39 -26.81 1.80
CA LEU A 120 -41.11 -27.86 1.08
C LEU A 120 -40.63 -29.26 1.47
N ALA A 121 -39.31 -29.46 1.60
CA ALA A 121 -38.73 -30.73 2.04
C ALA A 121 -39.23 -31.12 3.44
N ASP A 122 -39.21 -30.19 4.39
CA ASP A 122 -39.74 -30.43 5.75
C ASP A 122 -41.23 -30.83 5.71
N ARG A 123 -42.01 -30.17 4.85
CA ARG A 123 -43.44 -30.46 4.67
C ARG A 123 -43.67 -31.83 4.04
N LEU A 124 -42.84 -32.22 3.08
CA LEU A 124 -42.84 -33.55 2.47
C LEU A 124 -42.50 -34.64 3.49
N ASP A 125 -41.51 -34.41 4.34
CA ASP A 125 -41.13 -35.36 5.39
C ASP A 125 -42.25 -35.52 6.42
N ALA A 126 -42.86 -34.42 6.87
CA ALA A 126 -44.01 -34.47 7.76
C ALA A 126 -45.21 -35.20 7.14
N LEU A 127 -45.43 -35.02 5.83
CA LEU A 127 -46.49 -35.73 5.11
C LEU A 127 -46.18 -37.23 4.98
N ASN A 128 -44.93 -37.58 4.65
CA ASN A 128 -44.46 -38.96 4.58
C ASN A 128 -44.60 -39.68 5.93
N GLN A 129 -44.30 -39.00 7.04
CA GLN A 129 -44.51 -39.56 8.38
C GLN A 129 -46.00 -39.84 8.64
N LYS A 130 -46.89 -38.91 8.30
CA LYS A 130 -48.35 -39.12 8.45
C LYS A 130 -48.86 -40.24 7.56
N LEU A 131 -48.35 -40.34 6.32
CA LEU A 131 -48.73 -41.40 5.39
C LEU A 131 -48.27 -42.77 5.90
N ARG A 132 -47.04 -42.88 6.42
CA ARG A 132 -46.54 -44.10 7.07
C ARG A 132 -47.41 -44.47 8.27
N ALA A 133 -47.72 -43.52 9.15
CA ALA A 133 -48.61 -43.77 10.28
C ALA A 133 -50.02 -44.22 9.86
N HIS A 134 -50.55 -43.70 8.74
CA HIS A 134 -51.85 -44.13 8.21
C HIS A 134 -51.78 -45.51 7.54
N ASN A 135 -50.67 -45.82 6.87
CA ASN A 135 -50.47 -47.10 6.16
C ASN A 135 -50.08 -48.25 7.10
N GLU A 136 -49.46 -47.92 8.24
CA GLU A 136 -49.20 -48.85 9.35
C GLU A 136 -50.38 -48.96 10.32
N ARG A 137 -51.50 -48.27 10.06
CA ARG A 137 -52.74 -48.50 10.79
C ARG A 137 -53.19 -49.93 10.50
N PRO A 138 -53.15 -50.84 11.48
CA PRO A 138 -53.28 -52.25 11.21
C PRO A 138 -54.68 -52.52 10.67
N THR A 139 -54.76 -53.12 9.49
CA THR A 139 -55.93 -53.93 9.15
C THR A 139 -56.00 -55.01 10.22
N ALA A 140 -56.90 -54.82 11.18
CA ALA A 140 -57.28 -55.84 12.16
C ALA A 140 -57.94 -56.99 11.38
N GLY A 141 -57.11 -57.86 10.81
CA GLY A 141 -57.55 -58.85 9.84
C GLY A 141 -56.45 -59.75 9.30
N ALA A 142 -55.37 -59.98 10.05
CA ALA A 142 -54.43 -61.07 9.79
C ALA A 142 -54.03 -61.74 11.11
N ARG A 143 -55.04 -62.26 11.81
CA ARG A 143 -54.82 -63.21 12.90
C ARG A 143 -54.34 -64.53 12.27
N ALA A 144 -53.19 -65.00 12.75
CA ALA A 144 -52.81 -66.41 12.84
C ALA A 144 -52.84 -67.25 11.54
N ARG A 145 -51.65 -67.64 11.04
CA ARG A 145 -51.35 -68.98 10.52
C ARG A 145 -49.89 -69.09 10.08
N ARG A 146 -49.01 -69.44 11.03
CA ARG A 146 -48.08 -70.58 10.92
C ARG A 146 -47.11 -70.59 12.10
N SER A 147 -47.57 -71.19 13.18
CA SER A 147 -46.72 -72.09 13.95
C SER A 147 -46.55 -73.40 13.16
N ALA A 148 -45.38 -74.03 13.33
CA ALA A 148 -45.00 -75.40 12.95
C ALA A 148 -44.33 -75.62 11.59
N ALA A 149 -43.00 -75.80 11.66
CA ALA A 149 -42.06 -76.61 10.85
C ALA A 149 -40.83 -75.76 10.50
N ARG A 150 -39.58 -76.13 10.74
CA ARG A 150 -38.93 -77.35 11.24
C ARG A 150 -37.45 -76.98 11.43
N SER A 151 -36.85 -77.45 12.53
CA SER A 151 -35.40 -77.44 12.78
C SER A 151 -34.63 -78.14 11.66
N THR A 152 -33.44 -77.65 11.28
CA THR A 152 -32.14 -78.38 11.32
C THR A 152 -31.02 -77.63 10.59
N ALA A 153 -29.88 -77.49 11.30
CA ALA A 153 -28.48 -77.54 10.81
C ALA A 153 -27.99 -76.48 9.80
N ALA A 154 -26.73 -76.09 9.68
CA ALA A 154 -25.49 -76.12 10.47
C ALA A 154 -24.46 -75.39 9.57
N GLY A 155 -23.47 -74.70 10.13
CA GLY A 155 -22.23 -74.36 9.41
C GLY A 155 -21.82 -72.88 9.42
N PRO A 156 -20.71 -72.51 10.07
CA PRO A 156 -20.15 -71.16 10.06
C PRO A 156 -18.94 -70.99 9.10
N ALA A 157 -18.66 -69.71 8.81
CA ALA A 157 -17.35 -69.10 8.47
C ALA A 157 -16.82 -69.29 7.01
N PRO A 158 -15.73 -68.59 6.62
CA PRO A 158 -15.41 -67.15 6.72
C PRO A 158 -14.79 -66.61 5.39
N VAL A 159 -14.51 -65.30 5.28
CA VAL A 159 -13.20 -64.72 4.85
C VAL A 159 -13.26 -63.19 4.73
N PRO A 160 -12.29 -62.45 5.32
CA PRO A 160 -11.93 -61.10 4.90
C PRO A 160 -10.50 -61.02 4.36
N PRO A 161 -10.22 -60.10 3.43
CA PRO A 161 -8.94 -59.38 3.42
C PRO A 161 -9.17 -57.87 3.20
N ARG A 162 -8.65 -56.94 4.03
CA ARG A 162 -7.25 -56.55 4.32
C ARG A 162 -6.80 -55.34 3.48
N ALA A 163 -6.29 -54.34 4.22
CA ALA A 163 -5.31 -53.29 3.86
C ALA A 163 -5.78 -52.20 2.87
N ALA A 164 -5.31 -50.95 2.91
CA ALA A 164 -4.11 -50.35 3.50
C ALA A 164 -4.41 -48.85 3.82
N ALA A 165 -3.82 -48.28 4.88
CA ALA A 165 -2.74 -47.26 4.82
C ALA A 165 -3.14 -45.95 4.09
N SER A 166 -3.03 -44.74 4.63
CA SER A 166 -1.88 -44.13 5.31
C SER A 166 -2.28 -42.83 6.01
N ARG A 167 -1.45 -42.43 6.97
CA ARG A 167 -1.54 -41.27 7.88
C ARG A 167 -0.80 -40.03 7.27
N PRO A 168 -0.57 -38.89 7.96
CA PRO A 168 -1.23 -37.59 7.73
C PRO A 168 -0.26 -36.41 7.39
N ALA A 169 -0.77 -35.23 6.99
CA ALA A 169 -0.11 -33.91 7.06
C ALA A 169 -1.14 -32.81 6.66
N ARG A 170 -1.18 -31.55 7.13
CA ARG A 170 -0.35 -30.71 8.02
C ARG A 170 -1.21 -29.49 8.44
N LYS A 171 -0.97 -28.96 9.65
CA LYS A 171 -1.60 -27.76 10.26
C LYS A 171 -1.12 -26.43 9.61
N PRO A 172 -1.86 -25.31 9.77
CA PRO A 172 -1.58 -24.03 9.12
C PRO A 172 -0.64 -23.15 9.97
N ALA A 173 0.12 -22.26 9.32
CA ALA A 173 0.99 -21.28 9.99
C ALA A 173 0.68 -19.85 9.53
N ALA A 174 0.57 -18.96 10.53
CA ALA A 174 0.20 -17.54 10.46
C ALA A 174 1.34 -16.64 9.92
N PRO A 175 1.03 -15.41 9.45
CA PRO A 175 2.03 -14.44 9.02
C PRO A 175 2.67 -13.69 10.19
N ARG A 176 3.95 -13.36 10.02
CA ARG A 176 4.89 -12.83 11.01
C ARG A 176 4.93 -11.29 10.96
N ALA A 177 4.91 -10.64 12.13
CA ALA A 177 5.13 -9.21 12.33
C ALA A 177 6.62 -8.82 12.23
N PRO A 178 6.97 -7.56 11.88
CA PRO A 178 8.35 -7.09 11.91
C PRO A 178 8.77 -6.64 13.32
N ALA A 179 9.97 -7.06 13.74
CA ALA A 179 10.58 -6.72 15.02
C ALA A 179 11.50 -5.48 14.89
N GLN A 180 11.37 -4.57 15.85
CA GLN A 180 12.40 -3.60 16.24
C GLN A 180 13.48 -4.28 17.10
N PRO A 181 14.70 -3.72 17.18
CA PRO A 181 15.36 -3.54 18.48
C PRO A 181 15.92 -2.11 18.62
N THR A 182 15.48 -1.33 19.61
CA THR A 182 15.97 -1.24 21.01
C THR A 182 17.09 -0.21 21.20
N ALA A 183 16.78 0.80 22.02
CA ALA A 183 17.66 1.79 22.60
C ALA A 183 18.34 1.29 23.88
N ALA A 184 19.53 1.84 24.23
CA ALA A 184 19.92 2.15 25.61
C ALA A 184 21.12 3.16 25.67
N PRO A 185 21.23 4.02 26.72
CA PRO A 185 22.13 5.20 26.84
C PRO A 185 23.20 5.00 27.95
N PRO A 186 23.71 6.02 28.69
CA PRO A 186 24.47 7.25 28.35
C PRO A 186 25.87 7.28 29.03
N SER A 187 26.74 8.25 28.69
CA SER A 187 27.84 8.69 29.58
C SER A 187 28.25 10.14 29.26
N ASP A 188 27.93 11.06 30.16
CA ASP A 188 28.73 12.28 30.40
C ASP A 188 29.98 11.90 31.22
N PRO A 189 31.05 12.71 31.19
CA PRO A 189 31.27 13.54 32.38
C PRO A 189 31.76 14.98 32.10
N ILE A 190 31.29 15.82 33.02
CA ILE A 190 31.80 17.08 33.57
C ILE A 190 33.35 17.10 33.68
N GLU A 191 34.02 18.07 33.05
CA GLU A 191 34.82 19.17 33.65
C GLU A 191 35.26 20.16 32.57
#